data_AF-A0A8C1UCV8-F1
#
_entry.id   AF-A0A8C1UCV8-F1
#
_cell.length_a   1.000
_cell.length_b   1.000
_cell.length_c   1.000
_cell.angle_alpha   90.00
_cell.angle_beta   90.00
_cell.angle_gamma   90.00
#
_symmetry.space_group_name_H-M   'P 1'
#
loop_
_entity.id
_entity.type
_entity.pdbx_description
1 polymer ?
#
loop_
_entity_poly.entity_id
_entity_poly.type
_entity_poly.pdbx_seq_one_letter_code
_entity_poly.pdbx_strand_id
1 'polypeptide(L)'
;MVNLSRSCLATKITPRAEQRFILEVKKEPRTTCKELQASLALISVHDSTIRQILGKNGIHGRVPRQNSLLTKKNTKARLTFAKKYLDCPKDFWAKNLWTDETKVELSGRCLPHYIWHKTNTAFHKKKIIPTVKHGGGSVMVWGCYAASGPGQLAIIDGIMNSTLFQKILKLKRTWVMQQDNDLKHTSKSTSEWLKKNKIKDLEWIKNQTKIQLRCCGMTLNSPFMLVNPPMWLNLKQFCKKEWTKITPQ
;
A
#
# COMPACT_ATOMS: atom_id res chain seq x y z
N MET A 1 -32.93 -25.59 42.22
CA MET A 1 -31.55 -26.00 41.86
C MET A 1 -30.70 -24.75 41.66
N VAL A 2 -29.76 -24.49 42.56
CA VAL A 2 -28.85 -23.35 42.47
C VAL A 2 -27.68 -23.77 41.59
N ASN A 3 -27.54 -23.15 40.42
CA ASN A 3 -26.36 -23.34 39.57
C ASN A 3 -25.15 -22.69 40.26
N LEU A 4 -24.39 -23.49 41.02
CA LEU A 4 -23.08 -23.09 41.50
C LEU A 4 -22.19 -22.82 40.28
N SER A 5 -21.59 -21.62 40.22
CA SER A 5 -20.59 -21.30 39.21
C SER A 5 -19.43 -22.29 39.33
N ARG A 6 -19.04 -22.91 38.21
CA ARG A 6 -17.90 -23.83 38.18
C ARG A 6 -16.68 -23.11 38.76
N SER A 7 -16.03 -23.73 39.74
CA SER A 7 -14.80 -23.20 40.35
C SER A 7 -13.75 -22.94 39.26
N CYS A 8 -13.47 -21.66 39.00
CA CYS A 8 -12.46 -21.26 38.04
C CYS A 8 -11.10 -21.80 38.49
N LEU A 9 -10.39 -22.50 37.60
CA LEU A 9 -8.98 -22.84 37.79
C LEU A 9 -8.22 -21.57 38.18
N ALA A 10 -7.40 -21.62 39.23
CA ALA A 10 -6.52 -20.52 39.59
C ALA A 10 -5.68 -20.12 38.35
N THR A 11 -5.84 -18.90 37.87
CA THR A 11 -5.08 -18.42 36.72
C THR A 11 -3.61 -18.38 37.12
N LYS A 12 -2.75 -19.12 36.40
CA LYS A 12 -1.28 -19.09 36.56
C LYS A 12 -0.68 -17.68 36.44
N ILE A 13 -1.46 -16.72 35.97
CA ILE A 13 -1.06 -15.34 35.69
C ILE A 13 -1.82 -14.44 36.67
N THR A 14 -1.06 -13.61 37.37
CA THR A 14 -1.61 -12.61 38.30
C THR A 14 -2.22 -11.44 37.53
N PRO A 15 -3.22 -10.74 38.09
CA PRO A 15 -3.77 -9.53 37.48
C PRO A 15 -2.69 -8.47 37.16
N ARG A 16 -1.65 -8.39 38.00
CA ARG A 16 -0.50 -7.52 37.80
C ARG A 16 0.29 -7.91 36.54
N ALA A 17 0.50 -9.20 36.30
CA ALA A 17 1.17 -9.70 35.10
C ALA A 17 0.32 -9.45 33.83
N GLU A 18 -1.00 -9.67 33.91
CA GLU A 18 -1.93 -9.32 32.83
C GLU A 18 -1.85 -7.84 32.45
N GLN A 19 -1.85 -6.95 33.43
CA GLN A 19 -1.77 -5.51 33.18
C GLN A 19 -0.42 -5.10 32.57
N ARG A 20 0.67 -5.77 32.94
CA ARG A 20 1.99 -5.56 32.30
C ARG A 20 1.99 -5.97 30.84
N PHE A 21 1.39 -7.12 30.47
CA PHE A 21 1.24 -7.51 29.05
C PHE A 21 0.51 -6.42 28.25
N ILE A 22 -0.59 -5.89 28.79
CA ILE A 22 -1.37 -4.84 28.11
C ILE A 22 -0.56 -3.56 27.93
N LEU A 23 0.21 -3.15 28.95
CA LEU A 23 1.02 -1.94 28.90
C LEU A 23 2.17 -2.07 27.90
N GLU A 24 2.86 -3.21 27.89
CA GLU A 24 3.98 -3.46 27.00
C GLU A 24 3.56 -3.50 25.53
N VAL A 25 2.44 -4.18 25.24
CA VAL A 25 1.84 -4.22 23.90
C VAL A 25 1.33 -2.84 23.45
N LYS A 26 0.83 -2.01 24.37
CA LYS A 26 0.45 -0.62 24.05
C LYS A 26 1.65 0.26 23.74
N LYS A 27 2.78 0.06 24.43
CA LYS A 27 4.03 0.80 24.23
C LYS A 27 4.65 0.41 22.88
N GLU A 28 4.88 -0.89 22.70
CA GLU A 28 5.48 -1.51 21.51
C GLU A 28 4.58 -2.62 20.94
N PRO A 29 3.69 -2.29 19.99
CA PRO A 29 2.69 -3.23 19.47
C PRO A 29 3.25 -4.31 18.53
N ARG A 30 4.56 -4.27 18.25
CA ARG A 30 5.28 -5.24 17.40
C ARG A 30 5.89 -6.39 18.19
N THR A 31 5.82 -6.35 19.52
CA THR A 31 6.40 -7.35 20.40
C THR A 31 5.81 -8.73 20.14
N THR A 32 6.67 -9.74 20.04
CA THR A 32 6.24 -11.14 19.88
C THR A 32 5.79 -11.74 21.23
N CYS A 33 5.01 -12.82 21.21
CA CYS A 33 4.66 -13.52 22.47
C CYS A 33 5.91 -13.95 23.25
N LYS A 34 6.97 -14.36 22.54
CA LYS A 34 8.26 -14.76 23.13
C LYS A 34 8.98 -13.59 23.79
N GLU A 35 8.99 -12.43 23.16
CA GLU A 35 9.56 -11.21 23.76
C GLU A 35 8.77 -10.76 24.98
N LEU A 36 7.43 -10.87 24.95
CA LEU A 36 6.58 -10.59 26.10
C LEU A 36 6.78 -11.57 27.26
N GLN A 37 7.10 -12.83 26.98
CA GLN A 37 7.48 -13.81 28.01
C GLN A 37 8.83 -13.43 28.63
N ALA A 38 9.82 -13.11 27.78
CA ALA A 38 11.16 -12.75 28.22
C ALA A 38 11.18 -11.46 29.06
N SER A 39 10.42 -10.42 28.68
CA SER A 39 10.41 -9.12 29.38
C SER A 39 9.87 -9.20 30.80
N LEU A 40 9.02 -10.20 31.09
CA LEU A 40 8.36 -10.32 32.39
C LEU A 40 9.02 -11.35 33.30
N ALA A 41 10.02 -12.12 32.82
CA ALA A 41 10.66 -13.20 33.56
C ALA A 41 9.65 -14.15 34.25
N LEU A 42 8.47 -14.30 33.65
CA LEU A 42 7.37 -15.08 34.22
C LEU A 42 7.55 -16.56 33.86
N ILE A 43 7.02 -17.41 34.74
CA ILE A 43 6.79 -18.86 34.54
C ILE A 43 6.49 -19.15 33.07
N SER A 44 7.10 -20.19 32.49
CA SER A 44 6.88 -20.61 31.10
C SER A 44 5.38 -20.71 30.75
N VAL A 45 4.82 -19.63 30.19
CA VAL A 45 3.42 -19.53 29.77
C VAL A 45 3.39 -19.73 28.27
N HIS A 46 2.54 -20.63 27.78
CA HIS A 46 2.40 -20.85 26.34
C HIS A 46 1.80 -19.63 25.60
N ASP A 47 2.21 -19.41 24.34
CA ASP A 47 1.78 -18.29 23.48
C ASP A 47 0.25 -18.18 23.31
N SER A 48 -0.48 -19.30 23.41
CA SER A 48 -1.95 -19.31 23.33
C SER A 48 -2.58 -18.58 24.52
N THR A 49 -2.01 -18.72 25.72
CA THR A 49 -2.52 -18.07 26.94
C THR A 49 -2.35 -16.56 26.86
N ILE A 50 -1.22 -16.08 26.36
CA ILE A 50 -0.96 -14.65 26.15
C ILE A 50 -1.95 -14.08 25.13
N ARG A 51 -2.17 -14.80 24.02
CA ARG A 51 -3.17 -14.45 23.00
C ARG A 51 -4.59 -14.38 23.57
N GLN A 52 -4.96 -15.32 24.42
CA GLN A 52 -6.28 -15.36 25.03
C GLN A 52 -6.48 -14.18 25.99
N ILE A 53 -5.49 -13.85 26.82
CA ILE A 53 -5.54 -12.71 27.74
C ILE A 53 -5.65 -11.40 26.98
N LEU A 54 -4.80 -11.19 25.97
CA LEU A 54 -4.88 -10.01 25.11
C LEU A 54 -6.24 -9.94 24.39
N GLY A 55 -6.74 -11.08 23.91
CA GLY A 55 -8.04 -11.19 23.25
C GLY A 55 -9.22 -10.84 24.15
N LYS A 56 -9.21 -11.29 25.42
CA LYS A 56 -10.21 -10.88 26.43
C LYS A 56 -10.24 -9.35 26.64
N ASN A 57 -9.09 -8.69 26.44
CA ASN A 57 -8.95 -7.23 26.52
C ASN A 57 -9.17 -6.50 25.18
N GLY A 58 -9.66 -7.20 24.16
CA GLY A 58 -9.94 -6.67 22.82
C GLY A 58 -8.69 -6.33 22.01
N ILE A 59 -7.54 -6.92 22.34
CA ILE A 59 -6.27 -6.75 21.63
C ILE A 59 -5.98 -7.99 20.81
N HIS A 60 -5.84 -7.83 19.51
CA HIS A 60 -5.60 -8.95 18.61
C HIS A 60 -4.41 -8.71 17.70
N GLY A 61 -3.66 -9.77 17.42
CA GLY A 61 -2.64 -9.78 16.38
C GLY A 61 -3.31 -9.72 15.02
N ARG A 62 -2.92 -8.75 14.19
CA ARG A 62 -3.39 -8.61 12.81
C ARG A 62 -2.22 -8.24 11.90
N VAL A 63 -2.35 -8.58 10.63
CA VAL A 63 -1.41 -8.09 9.61
C VAL A 63 -1.52 -6.57 9.55
N PRO A 64 -0.41 -5.84 9.73
CA PRO A 64 -0.44 -4.39 9.73
C PRO A 64 -0.73 -3.84 8.34
N ARG A 65 -1.43 -2.71 8.30
CA ARG A 65 -1.67 -2.02 7.03
C ARG A 65 -0.36 -1.40 6.54
N GLN A 66 0.02 -1.72 5.31
CA GLN A 66 1.06 -0.99 4.61
C GLN A 66 0.48 0.31 4.05
N ASN A 67 0.97 1.44 4.55
CA ASN A 67 0.57 2.77 4.09
C ASN A 67 1.79 3.71 4.17
N SER A 68 1.85 4.74 3.31
CA SER A 68 2.76 5.85 3.59
C SER A 68 2.27 6.66 4.78
N LEU A 69 3.20 7.15 5.58
CA LEU A 69 2.91 8.15 6.58
C LEU A 69 2.64 9.49 5.84
N LEU A 70 1.42 10.03 5.98
CA LEU A 70 1.05 11.31 5.38
C LEU A 70 1.33 12.47 6.35
N THR A 71 1.83 13.58 5.82
CA THR A 71 1.95 14.85 6.57
C THR A 71 0.58 15.54 6.65
N LYS A 72 0.38 16.42 7.63
CA LYS A 72 -0.87 17.20 7.76
C LYS A 72 -1.17 18.03 6.50
N LYS A 73 -0.14 18.62 5.89
CA LYS A 73 -0.21 19.36 4.62
C LYS A 73 -0.77 18.47 3.50
N ASN A 74 -0.23 17.26 3.37
CA ASN A 74 -0.68 16.30 2.37
C ASN A 74 -2.12 15.86 2.63
N THR A 75 -2.50 15.59 3.88
CA THR A 75 -3.88 15.24 4.24
C THR A 75 -4.88 16.34 3.83
N LYS A 76 -4.57 17.62 4.12
CA LYS A 76 -5.44 18.74 3.74
C LYS A 76 -5.60 18.84 2.22
N ALA A 77 -4.49 18.75 1.48
CA ALA A 77 -4.53 18.83 0.02
C ALA A 77 -5.34 17.69 -0.62
N ARG A 78 -5.29 16.47 -0.06
CA ARG A 78 -6.16 15.34 -0.47
C ARG A 78 -7.63 15.65 -0.27
N LEU A 79 -7.97 16.18 0.89
CA LEU A 79 -9.37 16.45 1.22
C LEU A 79 -9.94 17.52 0.29
N THR A 80 -9.17 18.57 0.00
CA THR A 80 -9.59 19.62 -0.95
C THR A 80 -9.80 19.05 -2.36
N PHE A 81 -8.88 18.23 -2.86
CA PHE A 81 -9.02 17.57 -4.16
C PHE A 81 -10.26 16.66 -4.20
N ALA A 82 -10.43 15.81 -3.19
CA ALA A 82 -11.56 14.88 -3.13
C ALA A 82 -12.89 15.64 -3.14
N LYS A 83 -12.99 16.75 -2.40
CA LYS A 83 -14.17 17.62 -2.43
C LYS A 83 -14.39 18.29 -3.79
N LYS A 84 -13.31 18.76 -4.44
CA LYS A 84 -13.39 19.44 -5.75
C LYS A 84 -13.96 18.54 -6.85
N TYR A 85 -13.60 17.26 -6.85
CA TYR A 85 -14.00 16.32 -7.90
C TYR A 85 -15.08 15.32 -7.45
N LEU A 86 -15.69 15.52 -6.27
CA LEU A 86 -16.67 14.58 -5.71
C LEU A 86 -17.90 14.42 -6.61
N ASP A 87 -18.40 15.54 -7.13
CA ASP A 87 -19.64 15.62 -7.90
C ASP A 87 -19.39 15.53 -9.42
N CYS A 88 -18.16 15.18 -9.84
CA CYS A 88 -17.86 15.06 -11.26
C CYS A 88 -18.58 13.84 -11.87
N PRO A 89 -19.23 14.00 -13.04
CA PRO A 89 -20.00 12.92 -13.68
C PRO A 89 -19.08 11.78 -14.14
N LYS A 90 -19.65 10.58 -14.33
CA LYS A 90 -18.89 9.41 -14.80
C LYS A 90 -18.17 9.67 -16.13
N ASP A 91 -18.79 10.43 -17.03
CA ASP A 91 -18.22 10.78 -18.34
C ASP A 91 -16.97 11.65 -18.24
N PHE A 92 -16.83 12.43 -17.17
CA PHE A 92 -15.60 13.16 -16.88
C PHE A 92 -14.46 12.18 -16.60
N TRP A 93 -14.70 11.20 -15.72
CA TRP A 93 -13.71 10.18 -15.37
C TRP A 93 -13.42 9.20 -16.51
N ALA A 94 -14.40 8.94 -17.38
CA ALA A 94 -14.24 8.08 -18.55
C ALA A 94 -13.24 8.66 -19.56
N LYS A 95 -13.08 9.99 -19.59
CA LYS A 95 -12.12 10.71 -20.46
C LYS A 95 -10.73 10.88 -19.83
N ASN A 96 -10.52 10.35 -18.63
CA ASN A 96 -9.24 10.45 -17.94
C ASN A 96 -8.37 9.24 -18.25
N LEU A 97 -7.12 9.52 -18.62
CA LEU A 97 -6.07 8.51 -18.75
C LEU A 97 -5.17 8.59 -17.51
N TRP A 98 -5.23 7.55 -16.70
CA TRP A 98 -4.39 7.39 -15.52
C TRP A 98 -3.06 6.82 -15.95
N THR A 99 -1.96 7.46 -15.54
CA THR A 99 -0.61 6.97 -15.82
C THR A 99 0.18 6.91 -14.53
N ASP A 100 0.97 5.85 -14.36
CA ASP A 100 1.83 5.71 -13.19
C ASP A 100 3.02 4.79 -13.49
N GLU A 101 4.03 4.89 -12.64
CA GLU A 101 5.25 4.11 -12.68
C GLU A 101 5.35 3.27 -11.41
N THR A 102 5.53 1.96 -11.57
CA THR A 102 5.76 1.08 -10.44
C THR A 102 7.01 0.26 -10.59
N LYS A 103 7.68 0.06 -9.46
CA LYS A 103 8.84 -0.81 -9.34
C LYS A 103 8.32 -2.18 -8.94
N VAL A 104 8.41 -3.13 -9.87
CA VAL A 104 8.10 -4.53 -9.60
C VAL A 104 9.38 -5.19 -9.10
N GLU A 105 9.38 -5.60 -7.84
CA GLU A 105 10.52 -6.24 -7.20
C GLU A 105 10.36 -7.77 -7.26
N LEU A 106 11.46 -8.48 -7.49
CA LEU A 106 11.52 -9.93 -7.25
C LEU A 106 11.48 -10.12 -5.73
N SER A 107 10.30 -10.37 -5.19
CA SER A 107 10.13 -10.34 -3.74
C SER A 107 10.84 -11.53 -3.09
N GLY A 108 11.86 -11.25 -2.27
CA GLY A 108 12.23 -12.13 -1.17
C GLY A 108 11.10 -12.11 -0.14
N ARG A 109 10.69 -13.27 0.38
CA ARG A 109 9.57 -13.43 1.31
C ARG A 109 9.70 -12.49 2.53
N CYS A 110 9.03 -11.33 2.53
CA CYS A 110 8.79 -10.60 3.77
C CYS A 110 7.58 -11.23 4.45
N LEU A 111 7.82 -12.16 5.38
CA LEU A 111 6.75 -12.72 6.20
C LEU A 111 6.06 -11.56 6.97
N PRO A 112 4.72 -11.45 6.87
CA PRO A 112 4.00 -10.41 7.59
C PRO A 112 4.14 -10.63 9.09
N HIS A 113 4.83 -9.70 9.77
CA HIS A 113 4.85 -9.66 11.23
C HIS A 113 3.49 -9.16 11.72
N TYR A 114 2.82 -9.95 12.56
CA TYR A 114 1.56 -9.55 13.18
C TYR A 114 1.81 -8.41 14.17
N ILE A 115 0.95 -7.38 14.14
CA ILE A 115 0.97 -6.27 15.09
C ILE A 115 -0.29 -6.35 15.96
N TRP A 116 -0.12 -6.22 17.26
CA TRP A 116 -1.21 -6.17 18.22
C TRP A 116 -1.95 -4.83 18.16
N HIS A 117 -3.27 -4.87 18.00
CA HIS A 117 -4.08 -3.67 18.10
C HIS A 117 -5.53 -3.92 18.52
N LYS A 118 -6.18 -2.86 19.02
CA LYS A 118 -7.62 -2.81 19.24
C LYS A 118 -8.37 -2.44 17.97
N THR A 119 -9.62 -2.84 17.84
CA THR A 119 -10.51 -2.43 16.76
C THR A 119 -10.44 -0.92 16.52
N ASN A 120 -10.51 -0.48 15.25
CA ASN A 120 -10.44 0.92 14.80
C ASN A 120 -9.10 1.65 15.01
N THR A 121 -8.05 0.98 15.49
CA THR A 121 -6.73 1.62 15.70
C THR A 121 -5.68 1.30 14.63
N ALA A 122 -6.09 0.63 13.55
CA ALA A 122 -5.20 0.13 12.49
C ALA A 122 -4.43 1.24 11.72
N PHE A 123 -4.93 2.47 11.71
CA PHE A 123 -4.33 3.60 10.97
C PHE A 123 -3.38 4.46 11.82
N HIS A 124 -3.14 4.13 13.09
CA HIS A 124 -2.15 4.87 13.87
C HIS A 124 -0.73 4.60 13.35
N LYS A 125 0.11 5.63 13.37
CA LYS A 125 1.48 5.59 12.82
C LYS A 125 2.31 4.42 13.35
N LYS A 126 2.18 4.09 14.65
CA LYS A 126 2.90 2.96 15.28
C LYS A 126 2.50 1.57 14.72
N LYS A 127 1.33 1.46 14.09
CA LYS A 127 0.72 0.20 13.61
C LYS A 127 0.76 0.05 12.09
N ILE A 128 1.36 1.02 11.41
CA ILE A 128 1.62 0.99 9.97
C ILE A 128 3.06 0.52 9.76
N ILE A 129 3.26 -0.45 8.86
CA ILE A 129 4.61 -0.76 8.38
C ILE A 129 4.93 0.20 7.24
N PRO A 130 6.01 0.98 7.34
CA PRO A 130 6.48 1.77 6.21
C PRO A 130 6.93 0.82 5.09
N THR A 131 6.51 1.12 3.86
CA THR A 131 6.95 0.38 2.68
C THR A 131 8.42 0.74 2.41
N VAL A 132 9.36 -0.11 2.81
CA VAL A 132 10.78 0.00 2.43
C VAL A 132 11.07 -1.02 1.33
N LYS A 133 11.68 -0.54 0.24
CA LYS A 133 12.07 -1.32 -0.94
C LYS A 133 13.36 -2.09 -0.61
N HIS A 134 13.34 -3.43 -0.64
CA HIS A 134 14.52 -4.24 -0.31
C HIS A 134 15.09 -4.93 -1.57
N GLY A 135 16.41 -5.14 -1.55
CA GLY A 135 17.20 -5.63 -2.69
C GLY A 135 16.88 -7.08 -3.08
N GLY A 136 16.68 -7.27 -4.38
CA GLY A 136 16.46 -8.58 -5.03
C GLY A 136 16.43 -8.50 -6.55
N GLY A 137 16.82 -7.36 -7.13
CA GLY A 137 16.52 -7.02 -8.52
C GLY A 137 15.09 -6.52 -8.70
N SER A 138 14.91 -5.59 -9.64
CA SER A 138 13.60 -4.98 -9.90
C SER A 138 13.49 -4.46 -11.31
N VAL A 139 12.28 -4.45 -11.83
CA VAL A 139 11.96 -3.82 -13.11
C VAL A 139 11.07 -2.61 -12.86
N MET A 140 11.43 -1.49 -13.48
CA MET A 140 10.58 -0.30 -13.53
C MET A 140 9.59 -0.48 -14.67
N VAL A 141 8.30 -0.29 -14.39
CA VAL A 141 7.23 -0.45 -15.36
C VAL A 141 6.39 0.82 -15.35
N TRP A 142 6.15 1.38 -16.53
CA TRP A 142 5.17 2.43 -16.76
C TRP A 142 3.91 1.81 -17.37
N GLY A 143 2.75 2.21 -16.90
CA GLY A 143 1.47 1.76 -17.45
C GLY A 143 0.46 2.88 -17.51
N CYS A 144 -0.49 2.78 -18.45
CA CYS A 144 -1.64 3.66 -18.48
C CYS A 144 -2.96 2.88 -18.46
N TYR A 145 -4.01 3.48 -17.89
CA TYR A 145 -5.32 2.89 -17.73
C TYR A 145 -6.42 3.93 -17.96
N ALA A 146 -7.49 3.56 -18.62
CA ALA A 146 -8.68 4.39 -18.80
C ALA A 146 -9.93 3.57 -18.45
N ALA A 147 -11.11 4.21 -18.39
CA ALA A 147 -12.36 3.48 -18.15
C ALA A 147 -12.61 2.35 -19.18
N SER A 148 -12.07 2.49 -20.40
CA SER A 148 -12.13 1.46 -21.43
C SER A 148 -11.21 0.27 -21.20
N GLY A 149 -10.35 0.29 -20.18
CA GLY A 149 -9.41 -0.80 -19.87
C GLY A 149 -7.93 -0.39 -19.83
N PRO A 150 -7.05 -1.40 -19.72
CA PRO A 150 -5.61 -1.19 -19.70
C PRO A 150 -5.11 -0.67 -21.06
N GLY A 151 -4.28 0.36 -21.01
CA GLY A 151 -3.57 0.91 -22.15
C GLY A 151 -2.18 0.30 -22.30
N GLN A 152 -1.25 1.09 -22.83
CA GLN A 152 0.12 0.67 -23.08
C GLN A 152 0.87 0.42 -21.76
N LEU A 153 1.63 -0.68 -21.74
CA LEU A 153 2.62 -0.98 -20.72
C LEU A 153 4.02 -0.88 -21.32
N ALA A 154 4.90 -0.12 -20.69
CA ALA A 154 6.30 0.04 -21.09
C ALA A 154 7.21 -0.44 -19.96
N ILE A 155 8.15 -1.31 -20.30
CA ILE A 155 9.21 -1.73 -19.38
C ILE A 155 10.36 -0.74 -19.54
N ILE A 156 10.83 -0.19 -18.43
CA ILE A 156 11.89 0.80 -18.38
C ILE A 156 13.16 0.12 -17.88
N ASP A 157 14.19 0.15 -18.71
CA ASP A 157 15.53 -0.27 -18.35
C ASP A 157 16.29 0.92 -17.73
N GLY A 158 16.51 0.87 -16.41
CA GLY A 158 17.19 1.91 -15.66
C GLY A 158 16.26 3.04 -15.19
N ILE A 159 16.78 4.27 -15.21
CA ILE A 159 16.06 5.47 -14.74
C ILE A 159 15.31 6.09 -15.92
N MET A 160 14.02 6.36 -15.71
CA MET A 160 13.20 7.05 -16.69
C MET A 160 13.58 8.53 -16.79
N ASN A 161 13.96 8.99 -17.97
CA ASN A 161 14.20 10.40 -18.27
C ASN A 161 13.05 11.01 -19.08
N SER A 162 13.04 12.34 -19.23
CA SER A 162 11.99 13.07 -19.95
C SER A 162 11.85 12.65 -21.42
N THR A 163 12.95 12.29 -22.10
CA THR A 163 12.91 11.90 -23.51
C THR A 163 12.28 10.52 -23.70
N LEU A 164 12.63 9.56 -22.85
CA LEU A 164 11.99 8.24 -22.83
C LEU A 164 10.51 8.35 -22.48
N PHE A 165 10.16 9.23 -21.53
CA PHE A 165 8.77 9.53 -21.19
C PHE A 165 7.97 10.05 -22.39
N GLN A 166 8.48 11.06 -23.09
CA GLN A 166 7.85 11.59 -24.30
C GLN A 166 7.70 10.52 -25.40
N LYS A 167 8.66 9.59 -25.52
CA LYS A 167 8.60 8.48 -26.48
C LYS A 167 7.51 7.48 -26.13
N ILE A 168 7.36 7.15 -24.84
CA ILE A 168 6.34 6.23 -24.33
C ILE A 168 4.94 6.85 -24.45
N LEU A 169 4.81 8.16 -24.23
CA LEU A 169 3.52 8.86 -24.19
C LEU A 169 2.92 9.19 -25.57
N LYS A 170 3.47 8.69 -26.68
CA LYS A 170 2.92 8.94 -28.04
C LYS A 170 1.56 8.26 -28.26
N LEU A 171 0.53 8.75 -27.59
CA LEU A 171 -0.84 8.26 -27.63
C LEU A 171 -1.63 9.09 -28.64
N LYS A 172 -2.42 8.41 -29.49
CA LYS A 172 -3.14 9.02 -30.62
C LYS A 172 -4.50 9.63 -30.25
N ARG A 173 -4.83 9.77 -28.96
CA ARG A 173 -6.17 10.12 -28.48
C ARG A 173 -6.16 11.36 -27.59
N THR A 174 -7.24 12.14 -27.67
CA THR A 174 -7.49 13.34 -26.84
C THR A 174 -8.02 12.94 -25.46
N TRP A 175 -7.15 12.39 -24.61
CA TRP A 175 -7.44 12.12 -23.21
C TRP A 175 -7.05 13.30 -22.32
N VAL A 176 -7.70 13.41 -21.15
CA VAL A 176 -7.17 14.22 -20.05
C VAL A 176 -6.24 13.31 -19.24
N MET A 177 -4.95 13.59 -19.32
CA MET A 177 -3.93 12.78 -18.68
C MET A 177 -3.81 13.13 -17.21
N GLN A 178 -3.81 12.11 -16.35
CA GLN A 178 -3.41 12.22 -14.96
C GLN A 178 -2.01 11.61 -14.81
N GLN A 179 -1.09 12.42 -14.30
CA GLN A 179 0.27 12.04 -13.95
C GLN A 179 0.65 12.65 -12.60
N ASP A 180 1.72 12.13 -11.98
CA ASP A 180 2.24 12.73 -10.77
C ASP A 180 3.06 13.99 -11.10
N ASN A 181 3.49 14.70 -10.05
CA ASN A 181 4.25 15.95 -10.19
C ASN A 181 5.77 15.69 -10.08
N ASP A 182 6.26 14.54 -10.54
CA ASP A 182 7.71 14.29 -10.61
C ASP A 182 8.38 15.24 -11.61
N LEU A 183 9.63 15.62 -11.33
CA LEU A 183 10.42 16.60 -12.08
C LEU A 183 10.50 16.27 -13.58
N LYS A 184 10.50 14.99 -13.95
CA LYS A 184 10.52 14.55 -15.35
C LYS A 184 9.24 14.92 -16.11
N HIS A 185 8.08 14.87 -15.44
CA HIS A 185 6.78 15.26 -16.01
C HIS A 185 6.66 16.78 -16.09
N THR A 186 7.17 17.50 -15.08
CA THR A 186 7.09 18.96 -15.00
C THR A 186 8.27 19.67 -15.66
N SER A 187 9.20 18.94 -16.29
CA SER A 187 10.37 19.54 -16.95
C SER A 187 9.94 20.44 -18.10
N LYS A 188 10.74 21.47 -18.42
CA LYS A 188 10.45 22.40 -19.53
C LYS A 188 10.23 21.65 -20.85
N SER A 189 11.12 20.70 -21.15
CA SER A 189 11.03 19.85 -22.34
C SER A 189 9.71 19.07 -22.40
N THR A 190 9.32 18.39 -21.32
CA THR A 190 8.06 17.63 -21.27
C THR A 190 6.84 18.54 -21.35
N SER A 191 6.87 19.69 -20.66
CA SER A 191 5.77 20.66 -20.67
C SER A 191 5.53 21.25 -22.06
N GLU A 192 6.60 21.61 -22.78
CA GLU A 192 6.54 22.08 -24.16
C GLU A 192 6.03 20.99 -25.10
N TRP A 193 6.48 19.75 -24.90
CA TRP A 193 6.04 18.61 -25.68
C TRP A 193 4.54 18.33 -25.49
N LEU A 194 4.03 18.35 -24.25
CA LEU A 194 2.61 18.15 -23.95
C LEU A 194 1.74 19.24 -24.60
N LYS A 195 2.18 20.50 -24.52
CA LYS A 195 1.52 21.63 -25.21
C LYS A 195 1.50 21.44 -26.72
N LYS A 196 2.64 21.06 -27.33
CA LYS A 196 2.75 20.80 -28.78
C LYS A 196 1.82 19.67 -29.24
N ASN A 197 1.67 18.63 -28.43
CA ASN A 197 0.80 17.49 -28.71
C ASN A 197 -0.65 17.69 -28.25
N LYS A 198 -1.00 18.88 -27.73
CA LYS A 198 -2.34 19.23 -27.24
C LYS A 198 -2.89 18.26 -26.17
N ILE A 199 -2.00 17.71 -25.35
CA ILE A 199 -2.39 16.82 -24.24
C ILE A 199 -2.80 17.69 -23.05
N LYS A 200 -4.00 17.44 -22.51
CA LYS A 200 -4.50 18.14 -21.33
C LYS A 200 -4.09 17.40 -20.08
N ASP A 201 -3.48 18.08 -19.12
CA ASP A 201 -3.17 17.52 -17.80
C ASP A 201 -4.29 17.80 -16.80
N LEU A 202 -4.67 16.77 -16.03
CA LEU A 202 -5.56 16.90 -14.88
C LEU A 202 -4.78 17.55 -13.73
N GLU A 203 -5.32 18.63 -13.17
CA GLU A 203 -4.72 19.26 -12.00
C GLU A 203 -4.65 18.27 -10.84
N TRP A 204 -3.42 17.93 -10.42
CA TRP A 204 -3.16 16.92 -9.41
C TRP A 204 -2.44 17.47 -8.17
N ILE A 205 -2.67 16.85 -7.02
CA ILE A 205 -2.07 17.26 -5.75
C ILE A 205 -0.55 17.05 -5.81
N LYS A 206 0.23 18.10 -5.53
CA LYS A 206 1.70 18.03 -5.40
C LYS A 206 2.12 17.06 -4.29
N ASN A 207 3.15 16.25 -4.54
CA ASN A 207 3.85 15.38 -3.59
C ASN A 207 3.09 14.15 -3.04
N GLN A 208 2.22 13.50 -3.83
CA GLN A 208 1.53 12.28 -3.39
C GLN A 208 1.62 11.12 -4.39
N THR A 209 2.75 10.43 -4.35
CA THR A 209 3.12 9.21 -5.10
C THR A 209 2.25 7.97 -4.81
N LYS A 210 1.19 8.08 -4.00
CA LYS A 210 0.43 6.91 -3.51
C LYS A 210 -1.09 7.00 -3.66
N ILE A 211 -1.62 8.08 -4.24
CA ILE A 211 -3.08 8.21 -4.49
C ILE A 211 -3.48 7.53 -5.79
N GLN A 212 -2.62 7.59 -6.81
CA GLN A 212 -2.92 7.07 -8.16
C GLN A 212 -3.33 5.59 -8.12
N LEU A 213 -2.72 4.82 -7.22
CA LEU A 213 -2.87 3.36 -7.17
C LEU A 213 -4.02 2.84 -6.29
N ARG A 214 -4.67 3.66 -5.46
CA ARG A 214 -5.71 3.15 -4.52
C ARG A 214 -7.11 3.69 -4.80
N CYS A 215 -7.25 4.90 -5.32
CA CYS A 215 -8.56 5.48 -5.59
C CYS A 215 -9.26 4.87 -6.82
N CYS A 216 -8.51 4.34 -7.80
CA CYS A 216 -9.05 3.69 -8.99
C CYS A 216 -9.18 2.16 -8.86
N GLY A 217 -9.01 1.58 -7.65
CA GLY A 217 -8.96 0.11 -7.47
C GLY A 217 -7.71 -0.57 -8.08
N MET A 218 -6.85 0.19 -8.75
CA MET A 218 -5.71 -0.31 -9.49
C MET A 218 -4.41 0.01 -8.79
N THR A 219 -3.99 -0.82 -7.85
CA THR A 219 -2.56 -0.96 -7.68
C THR A 219 -2.07 -1.66 -8.94
N LEU A 220 -1.25 -1.02 -9.78
CA LEU A 220 -0.39 -1.71 -10.75
C LEU A 220 0.32 -2.89 -10.06
N ASN A 221 0.57 -2.79 -8.76
CA ASN A 221 1.09 -3.89 -7.95
C ASN A 221 0.09 -5.04 -7.68
N SER A 222 -1.24 -4.86 -7.72
CA SER A 222 -2.22 -5.92 -7.37
C SER A 222 -2.04 -7.20 -8.19
N PRO A 223 -1.93 -7.15 -9.55
CA PRO A 223 -1.64 -8.34 -10.36
C PRO A 223 -0.24 -8.90 -10.10
N PHE A 224 0.73 -8.06 -9.73
CA PHE A 224 2.14 -8.43 -9.58
C PHE A 224 2.53 -8.85 -8.15
N MET A 225 1.70 -8.58 -7.13
CA MET A 225 1.99 -8.82 -5.70
C MET A 225 1.70 -10.26 -5.26
N LEU A 226 1.10 -11.09 -6.11
CA LEU A 226 0.68 -12.46 -5.77
C LEU A 226 1.50 -13.57 -6.43
N VAL A 227 2.49 -13.24 -7.25
CA VAL A 227 3.24 -14.25 -8.01
C VAL A 227 4.73 -14.06 -7.82
N ASN A 228 5.42 -15.16 -7.49
CA ASN A 228 6.87 -15.22 -7.36
C ASN A 228 7.46 -15.81 -8.66
N PRO A 229 7.91 -14.99 -9.61
CA PRO A 229 8.59 -15.51 -10.78
C PRO A 229 10.00 -15.99 -10.40
N PRO A 230 10.43 -17.15 -10.91
CA PRO A 230 11.67 -17.80 -10.49
C PRO A 230 12.96 -17.12 -11.00
N MET A 231 12.90 -16.15 -11.93
CA MET A 231 14.09 -15.56 -12.56
C MET A 231 13.85 -14.15 -13.14
N TRP A 232 14.86 -13.27 -13.14
CA TRP A 232 14.80 -11.87 -13.62
C TRP A 232 14.30 -11.72 -15.07
N LEU A 233 14.77 -12.57 -15.99
CA LEU A 233 14.39 -12.52 -17.41
C LEU A 233 12.88 -12.81 -17.59
N ASN A 234 12.31 -13.60 -16.68
CA ASN A 234 10.91 -13.96 -16.67
C ASN A 234 10.02 -12.85 -16.07
N LEU A 235 10.58 -11.89 -15.32
CA LEU A 235 9.79 -10.82 -14.70
C LEU A 235 9.22 -9.86 -15.75
N LYS A 236 10.03 -9.48 -16.74
CA LYS A 236 9.59 -8.60 -17.84
C LYS A 236 8.44 -9.22 -18.63
N GLN A 237 8.59 -10.50 -19.00
CA GLN A 237 7.55 -11.25 -19.72
C GLN A 237 6.31 -11.48 -18.87
N PHE A 238 6.50 -11.78 -17.59
CA PHE A 238 5.43 -11.91 -16.61
C PHE A 238 4.60 -10.63 -16.51
N CYS A 239 5.25 -9.47 -16.35
CA CYS A 239 4.53 -8.19 -16.27
C CYS A 239 3.65 -7.95 -17.51
N LYS A 240 4.16 -8.23 -18.70
CA LYS A 240 3.39 -8.12 -19.95
C LYS A 240 2.21 -9.09 -19.99
N LYS A 241 2.44 -10.36 -19.60
CA LYS A 241 1.42 -11.41 -19.63
C LYS A 241 0.29 -11.16 -18.64
N GLU A 242 0.58 -10.71 -17.42
CA GLU A 242 -0.47 -10.38 -16.45
C GLU A 242 -1.22 -9.13 -16.86
N TRP A 243 -0.55 -8.13 -17.46
CA TRP A 243 -1.21 -6.92 -17.94
C TRP A 243 -2.28 -7.21 -18.98
N THR A 244 -2.02 -8.15 -19.90
CA THR A 244 -3.01 -8.56 -20.91
C THR A 244 -4.23 -9.29 -20.36
N LYS A 245 -4.17 -9.79 -19.12
CA LYS A 245 -5.31 -10.48 -18.48
C LYS A 245 -6.27 -9.52 -17.79
N ILE A 246 -5.90 -8.25 -17.62
CA ILE A 246 -6.75 -7.27 -16.96
C ILE A 246 -7.91 -6.94 -17.89
N THR A 247 -9.12 -7.34 -17.50
CA THR A 247 -10.34 -6.99 -18.20
C THR A 247 -10.93 -5.70 -17.64
N PRO A 248 -11.51 -4.82 -18.49
CA PRO A 248 -12.33 -3.71 -18.01
C PRO A 248 -13.52 -4.27 -17.21
N GLN A 249 -13.88 -3.60 -16.11
CA GLN A 249 -15.06 -3.91 -15.30
C GLN A 249 -16.26 -3.09 -15.75
#